data_AF-A0A6M0BH62-F1
#
_entry.id   AF-A0A6M0BH62-F1
#
_cell.length_a   1.000
_cell.length_b   1.000
_cell.length_c   1.000
_cell.angle_alpha   90.00
_cell.angle_beta   90.00
_cell.angle_gamma   90.00
#
_symmetry.space_group_name_H-M   'P 1'
#
loop_
_entity.id
_entity.type
_entity.pdbx_description
1 polymer ?
#
loop_
_entity_poly.entity_id
_entity_poly.type
_entity_poly.pdbx_seq_one_letter_code
_entity_poly.pdbx_strand_id
1 'polypeptide(L)'
;QKQKFVPLCPDFVVELRSPTDSLKRCLDAVAHGGNPQDRAASLQAKMQEYQENGARLGWLIDRENRRIESYRQGKPVEILEFPTTLSGEEVLPGFVLDLSSIW
;
A
#
# COMPACT_ATOMS: atom_id res chain seq x y z
N GLN A 1 26.24 -10.72 16.33
CA GLN A 1 26.18 -10.59 14.86
C GLN A 1 24.70 -10.64 14.47
N LYS A 2 24.09 -9.54 14.01
CA LYS A 2 22.67 -9.54 13.60
C LYS A 2 22.58 -10.21 12.23
N GLN A 3 21.73 -11.23 12.08
CA GLN A 3 21.41 -11.81 10.78
C GLN A 3 20.87 -10.66 9.91
N LYS A 4 21.60 -10.31 8.85
CA LYS A 4 21.10 -9.34 7.87
C LYS A 4 20.08 -10.08 7.02
N PHE A 5 18.84 -9.60 7.03
CA PHE A 5 17.81 -10.08 6.12
C PHE A 5 18.34 -9.97 4.68
N VAL A 6 18.06 -11.00 3.87
CA VAL A 6 18.31 -10.91 2.43
C VAL A 6 17.48 -9.73 1.91
N PRO A 7 18.02 -8.83 1.07
CA PRO A 7 17.26 -7.78 0.43
C PRO A 7 16.32 -8.39 -0.61
N LEU A 8 15.29 -9.10 -0.14
CA LEU A 8 14.21 -9.65 -0.94
C LEU A 8 13.06 -8.66 -0.84
N CYS A 9 12.93 -7.82 -1.85
CA CYS A 9 11.67 -7.13 -2.07
C CYS A 9 10.72 -8.11 -2.78
N PRO A 10 9.54 -8.40 -2.21
CA PRO A 10 8.56 -9.22 -2.92
C PRO A 10 7.98 -8.46 -4.11
N ASP A 11 7.64 -9.17 -5.18
CA ASP A 11 6.95 -8.57 -6.35
C ASP A 11 5.55 -8.02 -5.99
N PHE A 12 4.92 -8.57 -4.95
CA PHE A 12 3.58 -8.24 -4.49
C PHE A 12 3.54 -8.04 -2.97
N VAL A 13 2.87 -6.98 -2.51
CA VAL A 13 2.65 -6.67 -1.08
C VAL A 13 1.18 -6.35 -0.79
N VAL A 14 0.72 -6.74 0.41
CA VAL A 14 -0.58 -6.33 0.94
C VAL A 14 -0.38 -5.81 2.36
N GLU A 15 -0.80 -4.57 2.58
CA GLU A 15 -0.83 -3.93 3.89
C GLU A 15 -2.28 -3.71 4.30
N LEU A 16 -2.63 -4.17 5.51
CA LEU A 16 -3.95 -3.98 6.09
C LEU A 16 -3.86 -2.87 7.15
N ARG A 17 -4.63 -1.80 6.97
CA ARG A 17 -4.66 -0.71 7.94
C ARG A 17 -5.24 -1.19 9.28
N SER A 18 -4.47 -1.08 10.35
CA SER A 18 -4.95 -1.20 11.73
C SER A 18 -5.73 0.07 12.14
N PRO A 19 -6.71 -0.03 13.05
CA PRO A 19 -7.34 1.15 13.67
C PRO A 19 -6.34 2.13 14.30
N THR A 20 -5.17 1.65 14.72
CA THR A 20 -4.10 2.48 15.32
C THR A 20 -3.12 3.05 14.30
N ASP A 21 -3.23 2.68 13.02
CA ASP A 21 -2.32 3.16 12.00
C ASP A 21 -2.68 4.55 11.49
N SER A 22 -1.65 5.38 11.34
CA SER A 22 -1.75 6.72 10.76
C SER A 22 -1.78 6.66 9.24
N LEU A 23 -2.92 7.03 8.64
CA LEU A 23 -3.03 7.31 7.21
C LEU A 23 -2.77 8.81 6.99
N LYS A 24 -1.61 9.16 6.46
CA LYS A 24 -1.40 10.51 5.91
C LYS A 24 -1.97 10.46 4.49
N ARG A 25 -3.01 11.22 4.13
CA ARG A 25 -3.57 11.15 2.77
C ARG A 25 -2.60 11.77 1.76
N CYS A 26 -2.52 11.23 0.54
CA CYS A 26 -1.76 11.86 -0.55
C CYS A 26 -2.19 13.31 -0.84
N LEU A 27 -3.44 13.68 -0.55
CA LEU A 27 -3.93 15.06 -0.69
C LEU A 27 -3.47 16.00 0.45
N ASP A 28 -3.19 15.49 1.65
CA ASP A 28 -2.94 16.36 2.81
C ASP A 28 -1.47 16.83 2.88
N ALA A 29 -0.55 16.08 2.26
CA ALA A 29 0.87 16.40 2.23
C ALA A 29 1.19 17.71 1.50
N VAL A 30 0.32 18.13 0.57
CA VAL A 30 0.51 19.38 -0.20
C VAL A 30 -0.06 20.60 0.54
N ALA A 31 -1.08 20.41 1.39
CA ALA A 31 -1.85 21.52 1.96
C ALA A 31 -1.38 22.01 3.34
N HIS A 32 -0.72 21.17 4.15
CA HIS A 32 -0.56 21.47 5.59
C HIS A 32 0.88 21.72 6.06
N GLY A 33 1.86 21.91 5.18
CA GLY A 33 3.23 22.24 5.60
C GLY A 33 3.82 21.23 6.59
N GLY A 34 3.48 19.94 6.42
CA GLY A 34 3.94 18.88 7.32
C GLY A 34 5.46 18.72 7.25
N ASN A 35 6.09 18.45 8.41
CA ASN A 35 7.53 18.25 8.51
C ASN A 35 7.96 17.08 7.58
N PRO A 36 8.91 17.31 6.64
CA PRO A 36 9.44 16.27 5.76
C PRO A 36 10.05 15.07 6.50
N GLN A 37 10.42 15.23 7.78
CA GLN A 37 10.99 14.18 8.62
C GLN A 37 9.93 13.23 9.22
N ASP A 38 8.63 13.59 9.19
CA ASP A 38 7.53 12.70 9.61
C ASP A 38 7.16 11.65 8.54
N ARG A 39 7.97 11.52 7.49
CA ARG A 39 7.78 10.51 6.43
C ARG A 39 7.87 9.09 6.96
N ALA A 40 8.50 8.84 8.11
CA ALA A 40 8.79 7.48 8.60
C ALA A 40 7.60 6.74 9.25
N ALA A 41 6.44 7.40 9.49
CA ALA A 41 5.37 6.81 10.29
C ALA A 41 4.06 6.49 9.56
N SER A 42 3.89 6.88 8.29
CA SER A 42 2.63 6.60 7.57
C SER A 42 2.68 5.29 6.79
N LEU A 43 1.54 4.59 6.71
CA LEU A 43 1.40 3.38 5.90
C LEU A 43 1.77 3.62 4.43
N GLN A 44 1.41 4.78 3.88
CA GLN A 44 1.78 5.16 2.51
C GLN A 44 3.30 5.26 2.30
N ALA A 45 4.07 5.69 3.31
CA ALA A 45 5.52 5.74 3.19
C ALA A 45 6.14 4.34 3.16
N LYS A 46 5.57 3.37 3.90
CA LYS A 46 5.95 1.96 3.77
C LYS A 46 5.63 1.43 2.37
N MET A 47 4.46 1.77 1.82
CA MET A 47 4.11 1.39 0.45
C MET A 47 5.10 1.95 -0.58
N GLN A 48 5.54 3.20 -0.42
CA GLN A 48 6.60 3.80 -1.24
C GLN A 48 7.93 3.06 -1.08
N GLU A 49 8.34 2.74 0.15
CA GLU A 49 9.57 1.96 0.41
C GLU A 49 9.52 0.59 -0.30
N TYR A 50 8.37 -0.09 -0.30
CA TYR A 50 8.21 -1.33 -1.06
C TYR A 50 8.37 -1.12 -2.56
N GLN A 51 7.77 -0.07 -3.14
CA GLN A 51 7.94 0.25 -4.56
C GLN A 51 9.39 0.61 -4.92
N GLU A 52 10.05 1.42 -4.09
CA GLU A 52 11.46 1.81 -4.26
C GLU A 52 12.41 0.60 -4.21
N ASN A 53 12.05 -0.42 -3.44
CA ASN A 53 12.80 -1.67 -3.36
C ASN A 53 12.44 -2.70 -4.45
N GLY A 54 11.45 -2.41 -5.32
CA GLY A 54 11.14 -3.23 -6.50
C GLY A 54 9.78 -3.93 -6.50
N ALA A 55 8.92 -3.69 -5.50
CA ALA A 55 7.57 -4.24 -5.52
C ALA A 55 6.78 -3.71 -6.74
N ARG A 56 6.20 -4.64 -7.51
CA ARG A 56 5.50 -4.35 -8.76
C ARG A 56 4.03 -4.03 -8.54
N LEU A 57 3.41 -4.66 -7.55
CA LEU A 57 2.03 -4.44 -7.14
C LEU A 57 1.93 -4.35 -5.61
N GLY A 58 1.20 -3.37 -5.10
CA GLY A 58 0.93 -3.23 -3.68
C GLY A 58 -0.51 -2.81 -3.42
N TRP A 59 -1.15 -3.40 -2.42
CA TRP A 59 -2.46 -2.95 -1.94
C TRP A 59 -2.37 -2.46 -0.51
N LEU A 60 -2.82 -1.23 -0.29
CA LEU A 60 -3.12 -0.75 1.05
C LEU A 60 -4.63 -0.80 1.26
N ILE A 61 -5.08 -1.67 2.17
CA ILE A 61 -6.50 -1.91 2.43
C ILE A 61 -6.91 -1.09 3.66
N ASP A 62 -7.76 -0.09 3.43
CA ASP A 62 -8.41 0.69 4.47
C ASP A 62 -9.83 0.16 4.70
N ARG A 63 -9.97 -0.74 5.69
CA ARG A 63 -11.24 -1.39 6.03
C ARG A 63 -12.28 -0.42 6.59
N GLU A 64 -11.84 0.59 7.32
CA GLU A 64 -12.71 1.58 7.96
C GLU A 64 -13.43 2.41 6.90
N ASN A 65 -12.69 2.84 5.88
CA ASN A 65 -13.24 3.62 4.77
C ASN A 65 -13.69 2.76 3.58
N ARG A 66 -13.54 1.43 3.66
CA ARG A 66 -13.77 0.47 2.56
C ARG A 66 -13.11 0.92 1.26
N ARG A 67 -11.83 1.27 1.38
CA ARG A 67 -11.02 1.85 0.31
C ARG A 67 -9.77 1.03 0.12
N ILE A 68 -9.30 0.95 -1.11
CA ILE A 68 -8.01 0.36 -1.43
C ILE A 68 -7.17 1.35 -2.23
N GLU A 69 -5.92 1.51 -1.83
CA GLU A 69 -4.91 2.18 -2.65
C GLU A 69 -4.07 1.11 -3.37
N SER A 70 -4.10 1.14 -4.70
CA SER A 70 -3.34 0.26 -5.58
C SER A 70 -2.07 0.96 -6.08
N TYR A 71 -0.94 0.41 -5.69
CA TYR A 71 0.40 0.87 -6.01
C TYR A 71 0.98 0.00 -7.12
N ARG A 72 1.38 0.63 -8.23
CA ARG A 72 2.01 -0.04 -9.38
C ARG A 72 3.24 0.73 -9.82
N GLN A 73 4.28 0.02 -10.25
CA GLN A 73 5.54 0.64 -10.66
C GLN A 73 5.32 1.64 -11.81
N GLY A 74 5.83 2.87 -11.64
CA GLY A 74 5.73 3.92 -12.65
C GLY A 74 4.32 4.47 -12.92
N LYS A 75 3.30 4.06 -12.14
CA LYS A 75 1.92 4.55 -12.27
C LYS A 75 1.53 5.37 -11.04
N PRO A 76 0.64 6.37 -11.18
CA PRO A 76 0.06 7.02 -10.02
C PRO A 76 -0.73 6.00 -9.18
N VAL A 77 -0.80 6.25 -7.87
CA VAL A 77 -1.62 5.45 -6.95
C VAL A 77 -3.08 5.53 -7.41
N GLU A 78 -3.68 4.37 -7.65
CA GLU A 78 -5.11 4.27 -7.96
C GLU A 78 -5.88 4.07 -6.66
N ILE A 79 -7.00 4.77 -6.55
CA ILE A 79 -7.91 4.61 -5.43
C ILE A 79 -9.14 3.84 -5.91
N LEU A 80 -9.44 2.73 -5.25
CA LEU A 80 -10.64 1.95 -5.44
C LEU A 80 -11.55 2.13 -4.22
N GLU A 81 -12.73 2.70 -4.44
CA GLU A 81 -13.75 2.87 -3.40
C GLU A 81 -14.73 1.68 -3.44
N PHE A 82 -14.98 1.08 -2.28
CA PHE A 82 -15.87 -0.07 -2.10
C PHE A 82 -15.63 -1.26 -3.05
N PRO A 83 -14.38 -1.68 -3.35
CA PRO A 83 -14.15 -2.81 -4.23
C PRO A 83 -14.65 -4.12 -3.59
N THR A 84 -15.27 -4.98 -4.38
CA THR A 84 -15.64 -6.34 -3.96
C THR A 84 -14.54 -7.36 -4.27
N THR A 85 -13.70 -7.07 -5.27
CA THR A 85 -12.60 -7.95 -5.69
C THR A 85 -11.39 -7.15 -6.17
N LEU A 86 -10.19 -7.74 -6.07
CA LEU A 86 -8.97 -7.22 -6.71
C LEU A 86 -8.31 -8.30 -7.55
N SER A 87 -7.80 -7.92 -8.72
CA SER A 87 -7.01 -8.80 -9.58
C SER A 87 -5.53 -8.63 -9.28
N GLY A 88 -4.78 -9.72 -9.20
CA GLY A 88 -3.31 -9.73 -9.11
C GLY A 88 -2.59 -9.22 -10.37
N GLU A 89 -3.34 -8.85 -11.41
CA GLU A 89 -2.83 -8.32 -12.68
C GLU A 89 -1.76 -9.23 -13.30
N GLU A 90 -0.77 -8.65 -13.97
CA GLU A 90 0.39 -9.36 -14.54
C GLU A 90 1.40 -9.83 -13.47
N VAL A 91 1.28 -9.36 -12.22
CA VAL A 91 2.18 -9.73 -11.13
C VAL A 91 1.81 -11.09 -10.56
N LEU A 92 0.51 -11.35 -10.40
CA LEU A 92 -0.06 -12.64 -10.01
C LEU A 92 -1.18 -13.04 -10.98
N PRO A 93 -0.84 -13.57 -12.17
CA PRO A 93 -1.82 -13.90 -13.19
C PRO A 93 -2.89 -14.89 -12.68
N GLY A 94 -4.16 -14.52 -12.85
CA GLY A 94 -5.31 -15.35 -12.43
C GLY A 94 -5.63 -15.30 -10.93
N PHE A 95 -4.82 -14.60 -10.12
CA PHE A 95 -5.16 -14.36 -8.72
C PHE A 95 -6.27 -13.31 -8.61
N VAL A 96 -7.29 -13.63 -7.81
CA VAL A 96 -8.36 -12.70 -7.44
C VAL A 96 -8.53 -12.74 -5.93
N LEU A 97 -8.41 -11.59 -5.27
CA LEU A 97 -8.74 -11.44 -3.87
C LEU A 97 -10.21 -11.01 -3.75
N ASP A 98 -11.02 -11.85 -3.12
CA ASP A 98 -12.38 -11.50 -2.70
C ASP A 98 -12.32 -10.71 -1.38
N LEU A 99 -12.91 -9.51 -1.39
CA LEU A 99 -12.90 -8.59 -0.25
C LEU A 99 -14.19 -8.65 0.56
N SER A 100 -15.20 -9.41 0.12
CA SER A 100 -16.47 -9.54 0.83
C SER A 100 -16.33 -10.05 2.27
N SER A 101 -15.29 -10.84 2.56
CA SER A 101 -14.96 -11.32 3.90
C SER A 101 -14.03 -10.40 4.70
N ILE A 102 -13.50 -9.34 4.07
CA ILE A 102 -12.55 -8.40 4.69
C ILE A 102 -13.29 -7.16 5.20
N TRP A 103 -14.39 -6.77 4.54
CA TRP A 103 -15.33 -5.74 5.01
C TRP A 103 -16.16 -6.21 6.20
#